data_AF-A0A7K3DFM9-F1
#
_entry.id   AF-A0A7K3DFM9-F1
#
_cell.length_a   1.000
_cell.length_b   1.000
_cell.length_c   1.000
_cell.angle_alpha   90.00
_cell.angle_beta   90.00
_cell.angle_gamma   90.00
#
_symmetry.space_group_name_H-M   'P 1'
#
loop_
_entity.id
_entity.type
_entity.pdbx_description
1 polymer ?
#
loop_
_entity_poly.entity_id
_entity_poly.type
_entity_poly.pdbx_seq_one_letter_code
_entity_poly.pdbx_strand_id
1 'polypeptide(L)'
;MTDQNPPAQAPGTDRPAPDLPVTAPTAVIATATATTDAADASAAPRRRGRVLTLVGAAVVVLAVAGGSTLTVLTVGDADRTVRADVWGDPVAQKQRTGGTGKEDLRKRLLPVPEEYGPGPDIDEFGNDDVIGGRQAVARLKAGVDDLPARQRESQRKAIDKLKVKGLAMRSYSADSSDLVVEIQLAQLENRQAGRDLKSFRTQFLRALGVFTKGPTIKGHRTADCFRAPQDKDTDLGLLICNAYEDDLMVSATAYGPKSLDTKAVASLVAQQLDHISSRGELV
;
A
#
# COMPACT_ATOMS: atom_id res chain seq x y z
N MET A 1 63.68 9.63 -20.05
CA MET A 1 62.83 8.93 -21.04
C MET A 1 61.46 8.83 -20.41
N THR A 2 60.55 9.62 -20.96
CA THR A 2 59.27 10.00 -20.38
C THR A 2 58.21 9.39 -21.27
N ASP A 3 57.56 8.31 -20.85
CA ASP A 3 56.46 7.72 -21.61
C ASP A 3 55.13 8.25 -21.06
N GLN A 4 54.60 9.22 -21.80
CA GLN A 4 53.24 9.73 -21.70
C GLN A 4 52.27 8.68 -22.23
N ASN A 5 51.37 8.21 -21.37
CA ASN A 5 50.23 7.42 -21.77
C ASN A 5 49.11 8.37 -22.28
N PRO A 6 48.59 8.22 -23.51
CA PRO A 6 47.53 9.08 -24.02
C PRO A 6 46.15 8.73 -23.41
N PRO A 7 45.22 9.70 -23.28
CA PRO A 7 43.90 9.46 -22.74
C PRO A 7 43.01 8.66 -23.70
N ALA A 8 42.32 7.66 -23.15
CA ALA A 8 41.31 6.89 -23.86
C ALA A 8 40.09 7.76 -24.20
N GLN A 9 39.70 7.70 -25.46
CA GLN A 9 38.58 8.42 -26.07
C GLN A 9 37.23 7.91 -25.58
N ALA A 10 36.29 8.84 -25.37
CA ALA A 10 34.88 8.55 -25.14
C ALA A 10 34.18 8.19 -26.46
N PRO A 11 33.34 7.14 -26.53
CA PRO A 11 32.44 6.95 -27.65
C PRO A 11 31.18 7.79 -27.44
N GLY A 12 31.12 8.92 -28.14
CA GLY A 12 29.86 9.54 -28.51
C GLY A 12 29.18 8.70 -29.60
N THR A 13 27.94 8.30 -29.36
CA THR A 13 27.02 7.91 -30.42
C THR A 13 25.66 8.51 -30.10
N ASP A 14 25.40 9.66 -30.71
CA ASP A 14 24.07 10.09 -31.10
C ASP A 14 23.38 8.94 -31.84
N ARG A 15 22.29 8.44 -31.27
CA ARG A 15 21.31 7.66 -32.02
C ARG A 15 19.94 8.23 -31.69
N PRO A 16 19.24 8.87 -32.66
CA PRO A 16 17.87 9.29 -32.43
C PRO A 16 17.02 8.06 -32.13
N ALA A 17 16.14 8.19 -31.13
CA ALA A 17 15.18 7.17 -30.76
C ALA A 17 14.24 6.87 -31.95
N PRO A 18 13.89 5.60 -32.21
CA PRO A 18 12.83 5.30 -33.18
C PRO A 18 11.49 5.76 -32.61
N ASP A 19 10.77 6.58 -33.38
CA ASP A 19 9.37 6.94 -33.15
C ASP A 19 8.53 5.65 -33.10
N LEU A 20 8.06 5.29 -31.90
CA LEU A 20 7.08 4.24 -31.72
C LEU A 20 5.68 4.84 -31.92
N PRO A 21 4.87 4.35 -32.87
CA PRO A 21 3.48 4.76 -32.98
C PRO A 21 2.70 4.30 -31.75
N VAL A 22 2.25 5.25 -30.93
CA VAL A 22 1.27 5.04 -29.87
C VAL A 22 -0.06 4.65 -30.54
N THR A 23 -0.29 3.36 -30.72
CA THR A 23 -1.61 2.82 -31.00
C THR A 23 -2.28 2.52 -29.67
N ALA A 24 -3.18 3.42 -29.25
CA ALA A 24 -4.04 3.19 -28.11
C ALA A 24 -4.97 1.99 -28.39
N PRO A 25 -5.20 1.09 -27.42
CA PRO A 25 -6.26 0.10 -27.54
C PRO A 25 -7.62 0.82 -27.50
N THR A 26 -8.36 0.75 -28.61
CA THR A 26 -9.76 1.14 -28.70
C THR A 26 -10.59 0.19 -27.84
N ALA A 27 -10.90 0.58 -26.61
CA ALA A 27 -11.96 -0.05 -25.83
C ALA A 27 -13.30 0.47 -26.36
N VAL A 28 -14.00 -0.39 -27.09
CA VAL A 28 -15.39 -0.17 -27.52
C VAL A 28 -16.28 -0.36 -26.28
N ILE A 29 -16.67 0.74 -25.65
CA ILE A 29 -17.78 0.73 -24.69
C ILE A 29 -19.05 0.95 -25.51
N ALA A 30 -19.90 -0.07 -25.57
CA ALA A 30 -21.23 0.02 -26.12
C ALA A 30 -22.10 0.93 -25.23
N THR A 31 -22.18 2.21 -25.59
CA THR A 31 -23.17 3.14 -25.06
C THR A 31 -24.54 2.77 -25.62
N ALA A 32 -25.43 2.26 -24.80
CA ALA A 32 -26.86 2.20 -25.12
C ALA A 32 -27.43 3.63 -25.04
N THR A 33 -27.35 4.36 -26.15
CA THR A 33 -28.10 5.60 -26.36
C THR A 33 -29.58 5.26 -26.55
N ALA A 34 -30.41 5.63 -25.57
CA ALA A 34 -31.84 5.78 -25.78
C ALA A 34 -32.07 7.06 -26.60
N THR A 35 -32.33 6.88 -27.88
CA THR A 35 -32.76 7.92 -28.82
C THR A 35 -34.07 8.55 -28.33
N THR A 36 -34.05 9.83 -27.98
CA THR A 36 -35.29 10.64 -27.94
C THR A 36 -35.19 11.65 -29.06
N ASP A 37 -36.00 11.41 -30.09
CA ASP A 37 -36.16 12.25 -31.26
C ASP A 37 -36.73 13.61 -30.83
N ALA A 38 -36.11 14.69 -31.26
CA ALA A 38 -36.56 16.06 -31.04
C ALA A 38 -37.14 16.58 -32.36
N ALA A 39 -38.48 16.70 -32.42
CA ALA A 39 -39.16 17.53 -33.40
C ALA A 39 -39.61 18.83 -32.71
N ASP A 40 -39.30 19.95 -33.36
CA ASP A 40 -39.32 21.31 -32.83
C ASP A 40 -40.72 21.98 -32.92
N ALA A 41 -40.88 23.00 -32.05
CA ALA A 41 -41.78 24.16 -32.09
C ALA A 41 -43.31 24.04 -31.95
N SER A 42 -43.85 24.52 -30.81
CA SER A 42 -44.70 25.73 -30.78
C SER A 42 -45.10 26.20 -29.36
N ALA A 43 -45.44 27.50 -29.28
CA ALA A 43 -45.57 28.42 -28.15
C ALA A 43 -46.42 28.03 -26.89
N ALA A 44 -46.07 28.73 -25.79
CA ALA A 44 -46.51 28.73 -24.38
C ALA A 44 -48.05 28.66 -24.04
N PRO A 45 -48.48 28.36 -22.77
CA PRO A 45 -48.21 29.24 -21.62
C PRO A 45 -47.57 28.55 -20.39
N ARG A 46 -46.66 29.30 -19.78
CA ARG A 46 -45.89 28.98 -18.57
C ARG A 46 -46.78 28.98 -17.32
N ARG A 47 -47.31 27.83 -16.90
CA ARG A 47 -47.80 27.63 -15.51
C ARG A 47 -47.88 26.17 -15.02
N ARG A 48 -47.80 25.17 -15.91
CA ARG A 48 -47.84 23.73 -15.53
C ARG A 48 -46.48 23.10 -15.20
N GLY A 49 -45.37 23.71 -15.62
CA GLY A 49 -44.01 23.16 -15.42
C GLY A 49 -43.54 23.12 -13.96
N ARG A 50 -43.99 24.06 -13.11
CA ARG A 50 -43.58 24.11 -11.69
C ARG A 50 -44.23 23.01 -10.84
N VAL A 51 -45.44 22.58 -11.19
CA VAL A 51 -46.13 21.52 -10.45
C VAL A 51 -45.53 20.16 -10.79
N LEU A 52 -45.19 19.93 -12.06
CA LEU A 52 -44.51 18.70 -12.50
C LEU A 52 -43.09 18.56 -11.92
N THR A 53 -42.32 19.65 -11.81
CA THR A 53 -40.99 19.59 -11.16
C THR A 53 -41.07 19.41 -9.65
N LEU A 54 -42.04 20.02 -8.97
CA LEU A 54 -42.24 19.83 -7.53
C LEU A 54 -42.71 18.40 -7.19
N VAL A 55 -43.59 17.82 -8.00
CA VAL A 55 -44.03 16.43 -7.85
C VAL A 55 -42.87 15.48 -8.13
N GLY A 56 -42.07 15.72 -9.17
CA GLY A 56 -40.87 14.92 -9.45
C GLY A 56 -39.85 14.95 -8.31
N ALA A 57 -39.57 16.14 -7.76
CA ALA A 57 -38.65 16.29 -6.63
C ALA A 57 -39.18 15.61 -5.35
N ALA A 58 -40.49 15.72 -5.08
CA ALA A 58 -41.11 15.05 -3.92
C ALA A 58 -41.04 13.52 -4.04
N VAL A 59 -41.24 12.97 -5.25
CA VAL A 59 -41.13 11.52 -5.49
C VAL A 59 -39.69 11.04 -5.29
N VAL A 60 -38.69 11.79 -5.75
CA VAL A 60 -37.27 11.43 -5.54
C VAL A 60 -36.90 11.48 -4.05
N VAL A 61 -37.34 12.51 -3.32
CA VAL A 61 -37.08 12.61 -1.87
C VAL A 61 -37.76 11.48 -1.10
N LEU A 62 -39.01 11.14 -1.44
CA LEU A 62 -39.72 10.00 -0.84
C LEU A 62 -39.07 8.66 -1.18
N ALA A 63 -38.55 8.48 -2.39
CA ALA A 63 -37.84 7.27 -2.79
C ALA A 63 -36.50 7.13 -2.04
N VAL A 64 -35.74 8.22 -1.87
CA VAL A 64 -34.48 8.21 -1.13
C VAL A 64 -34.72 7.99 0.37
N ALA A 65 -35.71 8.67 0.96
CA ALA A 65 -36.07 8.51 2.37
C ALA A 65 -36.66 7.13 2.66
N GLY A 66 -37.53 6.61 1.79
CA GLY A 66 -38.07 5.25 1.87
C GLY A 66 -36.99 4.19 1.69
N GLY A 67 -36.09 4.35 0.72
CA GLY A 67 -34.96 3.44 0.51
C GLY A 67 -34.02 3.40 1.72
N SER A 68 -33.58 4.55 2.23
CA SER A 68 -32.65 4.62 3.36
C SER A 68 -33.25 4.13 4.68
N THR A 69 -34.53 4.40 4.95
CA THR A 69 -35.22 3.87 6.14
C THR A 69 -35.44 2.35 6.06
N LEU A 70 -35.77 1.81 4.89
CA LEU A 70 -35.84 0.36 4.67
C LEU A 70 -34.49 -0.30 4.93
N THR A 71 -33.38 0.25 4.42
CA THR A 71 -32.05 -0.33 4.65
C THR A 71 -31.66 -0.31 6.13
N VAL A 72 -31.94 0.79 6.85
CA VAL A 72 -31.64 0.89 8.29
C VAL A 72 -32.47 -0.09 9.10
N LEU A 73 -33.74 -0.30 8.75
CA LEU A 73 -34.60 -1.28 9.43
C LEU A 73 -34.18 -2.73 9.11
N THR A 74 -33.84 -3.04 7.86
CA THR A 74 -33.35 -4.38 7.49
C THR A 74 -31.97 -4.70 8.02
N VAL A 75 -31.11 -3.69 8.24
CA VAL A 75 -29.77 -3.88 8.83
C VAL A 75 -29.81 -3.83 10.36
N GLY A 76 -30.81 -3.17 10.95
CA GLY A 76 -31.06 -3.15 12.39
C GLY A 76 -31.52 -4.49 12.96
N ASP A 77 -32.32 -5.24 12.19
CA ASP A 77 -32.78 -6.60 12.50
C ASP A 77 -31.77 -7.69 12.08
N ALA A 78 -30.56 -7.32 11.64
CA ALA A 78 -29.50 -8.29 11.43
C ALA A 78 -29.17 -8.97 12.77
N ASP A 79 -29.47 -10.25 12.87
CA ASP A 79 -29.22 -11.05 14.06
C ASP A 79 -27.71 -11.13 14.34
N ARG A 80 -27.25 -10.30 15.28
CA ARG A 80 -25.86 -10.29 15.77
C ARG A 80 -25.61 -11.33 16.86
N THR A 81 -26.61 -12.15 17.18
CA THR A 81 -26.51 -13.19 18.21
C THR A 81 -26.20 -14.58 17.64
N VAL A 82 -26.23 -14.73 16.31
CA VAL A 82 -25.78 -15.96 15.65
C VAL A 82 -24.27 -16.06 15.76
N ARG A 83 -23.78 -16.97 16.63
CA ARG A 83 -22.43 -17.48 16.51
C ARG A 83 -22.34 -18.23 15.18
N ALA A 84 -21.46 -17.76 14.29
CA ALA A 84 -21.10 -18.53 13.11
C ALA A 84 -20.44 -19.83 13.59
N ASP A 85 -21.11 -20.97 13.36
CA ASP A 85 -20.45 -22.26 13.45
C ASP A 85 -19.42 -22.32 12.33
N VAL A 86 -18.15 -22.39 12.71
CA VAL A 86 -17.03 -22.49 11.77
C VAL A 86 -17.23 -23.77 10.96
N TRP A 87 -17.34 -23.64 9.64
CA TRP A 87 -17.46 -24.80 8.75
C TRP A 87 -16.12 -25.53 8.71
N GLY A 88 -16.06 -26.61 9.49
CA GLY A 88 -14.87 -27.44 9.66
C GLY A 88 -14.07 -27.05 10.90
N ASP A 89 -13.42 -28.04 11.51
CA ASP A 89 -12.42 -27.77 12.52
C ASP A 89 -11.39 -26.82 11.89
N PRO A 90 -11.05 -25.67 12.52
CA PRO A 90 -9.90 -24.92 12.08
C PRO A 90 -8.77 -25.93 12.06
N VAL A 91 -8.24 -26.22 10.87
CA VAL A 91 -7.02 -27.00 10.78
C VAL A 91 -6.07 -26.18 11.62
N ALA A 92 -5.72 -26.71 12.79
CA ALA A 92 -4.67 -26.12 13.59
C ALA A 92 -3.48 -26.14 12.66
N GLN A 93 -3.25 -25.04 11.94
CA GLN A 93 -1.95 -24.73 11.44
C GLN A 93 -1.16 -24.75 12.73
N LYS A 94 -0.45 -25.86 12.95
CA LYS A 94 0.53 -25.93 14.01
C LYS A 94 1.29 -24.63 13.82
N GLN A 95 1.08 -23.68 14.74
CA GLN A 95 2.00 -22.57 14.85
C GLN A 95 3.31 -23.30 15.02
N ARG A 96 4.07 -23.35 13.93
CA ARG A 96 5.38 -23.95 13.93
C ARG A 96 6.07 -23.08 14.94
N THR A 97 6.21 -23.60 16.16
CA THR A 97 6.99 -23.01 17.24
C THR A 97 8.36 -22.82 16.62
N GLY A 98 8.55 -21.64 16.06
CA GLY A 98 9.76 -21.31 15.37
C GLY A 98 10.81 -21.25 16.45
N GLY A 99 11.97 -21.83 16.16
CA GLY A 99 13.13 -21.61 17.01
C GLY A 99 13.27 -20.13 17.39
N THR A 100 13.91 -19.89 18.52
CA THR A 100 14.14 -18.57 19.17
C THR A 100 14.10 -17.35 18.25
N GLY A 101 14.72 -17.41 17.06
CA GLY A 101 14.68 -16.36 16.05
C GLY A 101 13.30 -15.85 15.60
N LYS A 102 12.23 -16.68 15.57
CA LYS A 102 10.89 -16.19 15.20
C LYS A 102 10.26 -15.33 16.29
N GLU A 103 10.33 -15.80 17.54
CA GLU A 103 9.83 -15.04 18.68
C GLU A 103 10.64 -13.76 18.87
N ASP A 104 11.95 -13.83 18.64
CA ASP A 104 12.83 -12.66 18.70
C ASP A 104 12.49 -11.63 17.62
N LEU A 105 12.14 -12.06 16.40
CA LEU A 105 11.73 -11.14 15.35
C LEU A 105 10.34 -10.53 15.63
N ARG A 106 9.38 -11.31 16.16
CA ARG A 106 8.07 -10.78 16.58
C ARG A 106 8.23 -9.71 17.65
N LYS A 107 9.11 -9.96 18.63
CA LYS A 107 9.43 -9.03 19.73
C LYS A 107 10.00 -7.69 19.26
N ARG A 108 10.56 -7.62 18.04
CA ARG A 108 11.06 -6.38 17.43
C ARG A 108 9.95 -5.55 16.76
N LEU A 109 8.74 -6.08 16.57
CA LEU A 109 7.58 -5.28 16.17
C LEU A 109 7.11 -4.42 17.35
N LEU A 110 6.75 -3.19 17.05
CA LEU A 110 6.18 -2.25 18.01
C LEU A 110 4.88 -2.82 18.59
N PRO A 111 4.74 -2.97 19.92
CA PRO A 111 3.44 -3.26 20.53
C PRO A 111 2.41 -2.22 20.11
N VAL A 112 1.14 -2.62 19.99
CA VAL A 112 0.06 -1.70 19.59
C VAL A 112 0.01 -0.52 20.59
N PRO A 113 0.26 0.73 20.15
CA PRO A 113 0.19 1.91 21.03
C PRO A 113 -1.25 2.23 21.45
N GLU A 114 -1.43 3.10 22.46
CA GLU A 114 -2.75 3.40 23.04
C GLU A 114 -3.75 3.99 22.04
N GLU A 115 -3.30 4.82 21.09
CA GLU A 115 -4.15 5.47 20.09
C GLU A 115 -4.41 4.62 18.83
N TYR A 116 -4.03 3.34 18.88
CA TYR A 116 -4.17 2.39 17.79
C TYR A 116 -4.80 1.08 18.28
N GLY A 117 -5.54 0.45 17.40
CA GLY A 117 -5.96 -0.94 17.50
C GLY A 117 -5.20 -1.86 16.53
N PRO A 118 -5.38 -3.19 16.65
CA PRO A 118 -5.02 -4.14 15.60
C PRO A 118 -5.61 -3.71 14.25
N GLY A 119 -4.77 -3.66 13.22
CA GLY A 119 -5.20 -3.34 11.86
C GLY A 119 -5.88 -4.51 11.15
N PRO A 120 -6.27 -4.33 9.88
CA PRO A 120 -6.79 -5.40 9.04
C PRO A 120 -5.72 -6.44 8.71
N ASP A 121 -6.14 -7.56 8.13
CA ASP A 121 -5.22 -8.62 7.71
C ASP A 121 -4.26 -8.14 6.61
N ILE A 122 -2.99 -8.55 6.72
CA ILE A 122 -1.97 -8.33 5.69
C ILE A 122 -1.96 -9.56 4.79
N ASP A 123 -2.59 -9.46 3.63
CA ASP A 123 -2.83 -10.56 2.70
C ASP A 123 -3.42 -11.79 3.43
N GLU A 124 -2.81 -12.97 3.28
CA GLU A 124 -3.20 -14.21 3.96
C GLU A 124 -2.63 -14.39 5.38
N PHE A 125 -1.82 -13.46 5.89
CA PHE A 125 -1.04 -13.62 7.13
C PHE A 125 -1.74 -13.10 8.39
N GLY A 126 -2.93 -12.53 8.26
CA GLY A 126 -3.59 -11.86 9.38
C GLY A 126 -2.93 -10.53 9.73
N ASN A 127 -3.32 -9.95 10.87
CA ASN A 127 -2.83 -8.64 11.31
C ASN A 127 -1.45 -8.68 12.02
N ASP A 128 -0.95 -9.85 12.39
CA ASP A 128 0.35 -10.06 13.08
C ASP A 128 0.91 -11.47 12.81
N ASP A 129 2.00 -11.55 12.05
CA ASP A 129 2.65 -12.83 11.78
C ASP A 129 4.17 -12.75 11.63
N VAL A 130 4.82 -13.90 11.80
CA VAL A 130 6.24 -14.12 11.54
C VAL A 130 6.48 -15.35 10.69
N ILE A 131 6.99 -15.10 9.48
CA ILE A 131 7.36 -16.14 8.52
C ILE A 131 8.89 -16.30 8.44
N GLY A 132 9.33 -17.55 8.29
CA GLY A 132 10.76 -17.88 8.22
C GLY A 132 11.37 -17.68 6.83
N GLY A 133 12.70 -17.68 6.73
CA GLY A 133 13.47 -17.25 5.55
C GLY A 133 12.97 -17.76 4.20
N ARG A 134 12.69 -19.06 4.02
CA ARG A 134 12.17 -19.58 2.74
C ARG A 134 10.82 -18.97 2.34
N GLN A 135 9.90 -18.86 3.29
CA GLN A 135 8.58 -18.28 3.08
C GLN A 135 8.68 -16.76 2.89
N ALA A 136 9.55 -16.09 3.65
CA ALA A 136 9.85 -14.67 3.50
C ALA A 136 10.41 -14.35 2.10
N VAL A 137 11.39 -15.12 1.61
CA VAL A 137 11.94 -14.97 0.25
C VAL A 137 10.86 -15.20 -0.80
N ALA A 138 10.03 -16.24 -0.64
CA ALA A 138 8.93 -16.51 -1.57
C ALA A 138 7.94 -15.33 -1.64
N ARG A 139 7.54 -14.75 -0.49
CA ARG A 139 6.63 -13.60 -0.42
C ARG A 139 7.22 -12.34 -1.06
N LEU A 140 8.51 -12.07 -0.83
CA LEU A 140 9.20 -10.95 -1.48
C LEU A 140 9.28 -11.13 -3.00
N LYS A 141 9.50 -12.36 -3.47
CA LYS A 141 9.53 -12.67 -4.92
C LYS A 141 8.14 -12.60 -5.56
N ALA A 142 7.08 -12.99 -4.84
CA ALA A 142 5.71 -12.85 -5.32
C ALA A 142 5.35 -11.39 -5.64
N GLY A 143 5.87 -10.44 -4.85
CA GLY A 143 5.65 -9.00 -5.07
C GLY A 143 6.30 -8.43 -6.34
N VAL A 144 7.06 -9.22 -7.11
CA VAL A 144 7.66 -8.78 -8.38
C VAL A 144 7.17 -9.61 -9.58
N ASP A 145 6.09 -10.38 -9.40
CA ASP A 145 5.62 -11.32 -10.42
C ASP A 145 4.96 -10.64 -11.62
N ASP A 146 4.39 -9.47 -11.41
CA ASP A 146 3.77 -8.65 -12.45
C ASP A 146 4.79 -7.82 -13.27
N LEU A 147 6.09 -7.91 -12.93
CA LEU A 147 7.13 -7.23 -13.70
C LEU A 147 7.43 -7.98 -15.01
N PRO A 148 7.83 -7.25 -16.09
CA PRO A 148 8.34 -7.85 -17.31
C PRO A 148 9.48 -8.86 -17.03
N ALA A 149 9.54 -9.96 -17.78
CA ALA A 149 10.39 -11.11 -17.49
C ALA A 149 11.84 -10.77 -17.10
N ARG A 150 12.53 -9.93 -17.88
CA ARG A 150 13.91 -9.50 -17.60
C ARG A 150 14.03 -8.75 -16.27
N GLN A 151 13.08 -7.87 -15.97
CA GLN A 151 13.06 -7.10 -14.73
C GLN A 151 12.73 -8.00 -13.55
N ARG A 152 11.71 -8.86 -13.67
CA ARG A 152 11.32 -9.85 -12.67
C ARG A 152 12.48 -10.76 -12.28
N GLU A 153 13.22 -11.30 -13.26
CA GLU A 153 14.39 -12.14 -13.00
C GLU A 153 15.50 -11.38 -12.27
N SER A 154 15.78 -10.14 -12.69
CA SER A 154 16.75 -9.27 -12.02
C SER A 154 16.36 -9.01 -10.57
N GLN A 155 15.09 -8.68 -10.31
CA GLN A 155 14.60 -8.45 -8.95
C GLN A 155 14.63 -9.71 -8.09
N ARG A 156 14.20 -10.86 -8.62
CA ARG A 156 14.23 -12.14 -7.90
C ARG A 156 15.67 -12.50 -7.49
N LYS A 157 16.67 -12.26 -8.37
CA LYS A 157 18.10 -12.45 -8.05
C LYS A 157 18.58 -11.44 -7.00
N ALA A 158 18.13 -10.19 -7.06
CA ALA A 158 18.45 -9.19 -6.04
C ALA A 158 17.92 -9.64 -4.67
N ILE A 159 16.66 -10.12 -4.61
CA ILE A 159 16.05 -10.66 -3.39
C ILE A 159 16.85 -11.83 -2.83
N ASP A 160 17.32 -12.76 -3.67
CA ASP A 160 18.14 -13.90 -3.22
C ASP A 160 19.48 -13.47 -2.59
N LYS A 161 20.06 -12.36 -3.06
CA LYS A 161 21.30 -11.81 -2.51
C LYS A 161 21.12 -11.17 -1.14
N LEU A 162 19.90 -10.79 -0.76
CA LEU A 162 19.62 -10.19 0.54
C LEU A 162 19.75 -11.17 1.70
N LYS A 163 19.70 -12.47 1.41
CA LYS A 163 19.80 -13.54 2.43
C LYS A 163 18.83 -13.31 3.58
N VAL A 164 17.55 -13.19 3.24
CA VAL A 164 16.47 -12.94 4.21
C VAL A 164 16.29 -14.15 5.14
N LYS A 165 16.41 -13.92 6.45
CA LYS A 165 16.26 -14.92 7.52
C LYS A 165 14.82 -15.07 7.98
N GLY A 166 14.04 -14.00 7.92
CA GLY A 166 12.65 -13.98 8.31
C GLY A 166 11.97 -12.66 7.96
N LEU A 167 10.65 -12.66 8.05
CA LEU A 167 9.81 -11.47 7.90
C LEU A 167 8.81 -11.47 9.06
N ALA A 168 8.73 -10.38 9.78
CA ALA A 168 7.65 -10.12 10.72
C ALA A 168 6.79 -8.98 10.19
N MET A 169 5.49 -9.06 10.41
CA MET A 169 4.55 -8.04 9.97
C MET A 169 3.49 -7.78 11.02
N ARG A 170 3.09 -6.52 11.15
CA ARG A 170 1.94 -6.12 11.96
C ARG A 170 1.24 -4.93 11.34
N SER A 171 -0.08 -4.97 11.30
CA SER A 171 -0.92 -3.85 10.90
C SER A 171 -1.51 -3.15 12.13
N TYR A 172 -1.69 -1.84 12.01
CA TYR A 172 -2.24 -0.95 13.03
C TYR A 172 -3.36 -0.14 12.39
N SER A 173 -4.45 0.05 13.10
CA SER A 173 -5.50 1.00 12.73
C SER A 173 -5.54 2.10 13.77
N ALA A 174 -5.54 3.37 13.37
CA ALA A 174 -5.80 4.45 14.31
C ALA A 174 -7.25 4.35 14.83
N ASP A 175 -7.49 4.80 16.06
CA ASP A 175 -8.83 4.78 16.66
C ASP A 175 -9.85 5.64 15.87
N SER A 176 -9.36 6.68 15.19
CA SER A 176 -10.14 7.49 14.24
C SER A 176 -10.64 6.71 13.02
N SER A 177 -10.13 5.49 12.79
CA SER A 177 -10.48 4.60 11.67
C SER A 177 -10.20 5.17 10.27
N ASP A 178 -9.43 6.26 10.18
CA ASP A 178 -9.04 6.92 8.93
C ASP A 178 -7.59 6.64 8.53
N LEU A 179 -6.85 5.90 9.35
CA LEU A 179 -5.46 5.57 9.11
C LEU A 179 -5.20 4.10 9.41
N VAL A 180 -4.69 3.38 8.41
CA VAL A 180 -4.12 2.04 8.56
C VAL A 180 -2.64 2.11 8.24
N VAL A 181 -1.80 1.49 9.07
CA VAL A 181 -0.37 1.36 8.82
C VAL A 181 0.02 -0.10 8.90
N GLU A 182 0.64 -0.61 7.85
CA GLU A 182 1.26 -1.92 7.82
C GLU A 182 2.76 -1.76 7.98
N ILE A 183 3.34 -2.44 8.97
CA ILE A 183 4.78 -2.46 9.19
C ILE A 183 5.30 -3.87 8.94
N GLN A 184 6.36 -3.97 8.14
CA GLN A 184 7.08 -5.20 7.84
C GLN A 184 8.55 -5.04 8.21
N LEU A 185 9.08 -6.02 8.94
CA LEU A 185 10.48 -6.15 9.33
C LEU A 185 11.09 -7.34 8.60
N ALA A 186 12.00 -7.09 7.66
CA ALA A 186 12.79 -8.13 7.03
C ALA A 186 14.12 -8.29 7.76
N GLN A 187 14.36 -9.44 8.38
CA GLN A 187 15.64 -9.76 9.00
C GLN A 187 16.61 -10.27 7.94
N LEU A 188 17.77 -9.62 7.86
CA LEU A 188 18.78 -9.91 6.86
C LEU A 188 19.98 -10.63 7.49
N GLU A 189 20.70 -11.42 6.70
CA GLU A 189 21.91 -12.08 7.20
C GLU A 189 23.07 -11.11 7.43
N ASN A 190 23.17 -10.07 6.58
CA ASN A 190 24.26 -9.12 6.61
C ASN A 190 23.73 -7.69 6.70
N ARG A 191 24.31 -6.91 7.62
CA ARG A 191 23.91 -5.51 7.82
C ARG A 191 24.06 -4.63 6.57
N GLN A 192 25.05 -4.94 5.74
CA GLN A 192 25.27 -4.22 4.50
C GLN A 192 24.12 -4.42 3.50
N ALA A 193 23.50 -5.61 3.50
CA ALA A 193 22.41 -5.92 2.57
C ALA A 193 21.18 -5.03 2.78
N GLY A 194 20.91 -4.59 4.01
CA GLY A 194 19.78 -3.71 4.27
C GLY A 194 20.02 -2.26 3.87
N ARG A 195 21.27 -1.78 3.99
CA ARG A 195 21.67 -0.50 3.40
C ARG A 195 21.52 -0.52 1.88
N ASP A 196 21.98 -1.59 1.24
CA ASP A 196 21.89 -1.74 -0.22
C ASP A 196 20.42 -1.86 -0.68
N LEU A 197 19.58 -2.62 0.03
CA LEU A 197 18.16 -2.76 -0.32
C LEU A 197 17.38 -1.47 -0.09
N LYS A 198 17.65 -0.74 1.00
CA LYS A 198 17.05 0.57 1.23
C LYS A 198 17.45 1.55 0.14
N SER A 199 18.74 1.61 -0.21
CA SER A 199 19.22 2.43 -1.33
C SER A 199 18.49 2.07 -2.61
N PHE A 200 18.37 0.78 -2.92
CA PHE A 200 17.66 0.29 -4.09
C PHE A 200 16.18 0.69 -4.10
N ARG A 201 15.41 0.47 -3.02
CA ARG A 201 13.99 0.85 -2.95
C ARG A 201 13.80 2.37 -3.04
N THR A 202 14.62 3.13 -2.31
CA THR A 202 14.59 4.59 -2.37
C THR A 202 14.91 5.09 -3.78
N GLN A 203 15.95 4.56 -4.42
CA GLN A 203 16.31 4.93 -5.79
C GLN A 203 15.23 4.53 -6.79
N PHE A 204 14.62 3.35 -6.62
CA PHE A 204 13.51 2.90 -7.44
C PHE A 204 12.30 3.84 -7.33
N LEU A 205 11.86 4.16 -6.11
CA LEU A 205 10.74 5.10 -5.91
C LEU A 205 11.05 6.49 -6.47
N ARG A 206 12.30 6.97 -6.34
CA ARG A 206 12.74 8.23 -6.96
C ARG A 206 12.77 8.15 -8.49
N ALA A 207 13.23 7.03 -9.05
CA ALA A 207 13.33 6.82 -10.49
C ALA A 207 11.95 6.74 -11.18
N LEU A 208 10.93 6.27 -10.46
CA LEU A 208 9.55 6.32 -10.95
C LEU A 208 9.05 7.77 -11.14
N GLY A 209 9.64 8.76 -10.46
CA GLY A 209 9.37 10.19 -10.65
C GLY A 209 7.97 10.67 -10.24
N VAL A 210 7.02 9.76 -10.01
CA VAL A 210 5.63 10.05 -9.64
C VAL A 210 5.41 10.16 -8.14
N PHE A 211 6.32 9.60 -7.33
CA PHE A 211 6.25 9.67 -5.88
C PHE A 211 6.84 10.98 -5.38
N THR A 212 6.08 11.71 -4.58
CA THR A 212 6.55 12.94 -3.94
C THR A 212 7.25 12.63 -2.62
N LYS A 213 8.16 13.49 -2.19
CA LYS A 213 8.87 13.29 -0.92
C LYS A 213 7.89 13.37 0.25
N GLY A 214 7.93 12.37 1.12
CA GLY A 214 7.14 12.28 2.34
C GLY A 214 7.77 13.02 3.53
N PRO A 215 7.18 12.87 4.73
CA PRO A 215 7.71 13.47 5.95
C PRO A 215 9.08 12.88 6.30
N THR A 216 9.91 13.67 6.98
CA THR A 216 11.12 13.16 7.63
C THR A 216 10.77 12.52 8.97
N ILE A 217 11.40 11.38 9.27
CA ILE A 217 11.27 10.73 10.58
C ILE A 217 12.26 11.36 11.54
N LYS A 218 11.77 11.86 12.68
CA LYS A 218 12.60 12.51 13.70
C LYS A 218 13.52 11.46 14.35
N GLY A 219 14.78 11.81 14.61
CA GLY A 219 15.76 10.90 15.20
C GLY A 219 16.37 9.89 14.21
N HIS A 220 15.68 9.57 13.12
CA HIS A 220 16.00 8.46 12.23
C HIS A 220 16.38 8.93 10.83
N ARG A 221 17.66 9.26 10.62
CA ARG A 221 18.18 9.73 9.31
C ARG A 221 18.21 8.63 8.24
N THR A 222 18.10 7.36 8.65
CA THR A 222 18.08 6.20 7.75
C THR A 222 16.72 6.02 7.08
N ALA A 223 15.67 6.67 7.58
CA ALA A 223 14.31 6.57 7.06
C ALA A 223 14.05 7.57 5.92
N ASP A 224 13.53 7.07 4.80
CA ASP A 224 12.95 7.88 3.74
C ASP A 224 11.47 7.53 3.57
N CYS A 225 10.62 8.54 3.50
CA CYS A 225 9.21 8.39 3.17
C CYS A 225 8.88 9.02 1.82
N PHE A 226 7.91 8.42 1.14
CA PHE A 226 7.44 8.83 -0.17
C PHE A 226 5.92 8.72 -0.22
N ARG A 227 5.27 9.72 -0.79
CA ARG A 227 3.83 9.75 -0.99
C ARG A 227 3.51 9.39 -2.43
N ALA A 228 2.60 8.44 -2.61
CA ALA A 228 2.15 8.06 -3.93
C ALA A 228 1.43 9.22 -4.63
N PRO A 229 1.46 9.27 -5.98
CA PRO A 229 0.63 10.21 -6.72
C PRO A 229 -0.83 10.02 -6.34
N GLN A 230 -1.55 11.14 -6.24
CA GLN A 230 -2.99 11.08 -5.97
C GLN A 230 -3.71 10.67 -7.24
N ASP A 231 -4.57 9.65 -7.12
CA ASP A 231 -5.55 9.35 -8.15
C ASP A 231 -6.61 10.48 -8.17
N LYS A 232 -7.17 10.74 -9.34
CA LYS A 232 -8.29 11.68 -9.50
C LYS A 232 -9.62 11.02 -9.20
N ASP A 233 -9.69 9.71 -9.35
CA ASP A 233 -10.93 8.93 -9.25
C ASP A 233 -11.09 8.25 -7.87
N THR A 234 -10.04 8.28 -7.04
CA THR A 234 -10.09 7.76 -5.66
C THR A 234 -9.54 8.77 -4.66
N ASP A 235 -10.21 8.90 -3.51
CA ASP A 235 -9.78 9.75 -2.40
C ASP A 235 -8.86 9.00 -1.41
N LEU A 236 -8.05 8.08 -1.91
CA LEU A 236 -7.12 7.29 -1.11
C LEU A 236 -5.70 7.89 -1.16
N GLY A 237 -5.13 8.11 0.01
CA GLY A 237 -3.74 8.46 0.22
C GLY A 237 -2.89 7.23 0.54
N LEU A 238 -1.70 7.17 -0.06
CA LEU A 238 -0.70 6.14 0.22
C LEU A 238 0.64 6.80 0.59
N LEU A 239 1.23 6.40 1.70
CA LEU A 239 2.57 6.80 2.13
C LEU A 239 3.42 5.56 2.38
N ILE A 240 4.60 5.50 1.78
CA ILE A 240 5.55 4.40 1.93
C ILE A 240 6.80 4.94 2.60
N CYS A 241 7.17 4.38 3.74
CA CYS A 241 8.41 4.67 4.45
C CYS A 241 9.32 3.44 4.43
N ASN A 242 10.60 3.64 4.10
CA ASN A 242 11.62 2.61 4.21
C ASN A 242 12.74 3.10 5.11
N ALA A 243 13.16 2.27 6.04
CA ALA A 243 14.26 2.54 6.96
C ALA A 243 15.10 1.29 7.18
N TYR A 244 16.21 1.46 7.88
CA TYR A 244 17.11 0.39 8.22
C TYR A 244 17.71 0.61 9.60
N GLU A 245 17.69 -0.43 10.43
CA GLU A 245 18.24 -0.44 11.78
C GLU A 245 18.89 -1.81 12.05
N ASP A 246 20.15 -1.82 12.52
CA ASP A 246 20.95 -3.02 12.81
C ASP A 246 21.06 -4.07 11.71
N ASP A 247 20.24 -5.13 11.71
CA ASP A 247 20.11 -6.23 10.73
C ASP A 247 18.70 -6.29 10.13
N LEU A 248 17.87 -5.28 10.41
CA LEU A 248 16.47 -5.19 10.01
C LEU A 248 16.25 -4.11 8.95
N MET A 249 15.58 -4.49 7.88
CA MET A 249 14.92 -3.51 7.02
C MET A 249 13.48 -3.31 7.45
N VAL A 250 13.11 -2.04 7.65
CA VAL A 250 11.76 -1.63 8.03
C VAL A 250 11.07 -1.05 6.82
N SER A 251 9.90 -1.60 6.48
CA SER A 251 9.00 -1.09 5.46
C SER A 251 7.68 -0.78 6.12
N ALA A 252 7.22 0.47 6.03
CA ALA A 252 5.91 0.87 6.50
C ALA A 252 5.09 1.41 5.33
N THR A 253 3.87 0.91 5.18
CA THR A 253 2.92 1.37 4.18
C THR A 253 1.68 1.86 4.90
N ALA A 254 1.30 3.11 4.67
CA ALA A 254 0.16 3.74 5.32
C ALA A 254 -0.91 4.10 4.29
N TYR A 255 -2.15 3.78 4.63
CA TYR A 255 -3.36 3.98 3.85
C TYR A 255 -4.33 4.86 4.64
N GLY A 256 -5.06 5.71 3.94
CA GLY A 256 -6.07 6.58 4.55
C GLY A 256 -6.65 7.55 3.53
N PRO A 257 -7.42 8.57 3.92
CA PRO A 257 -7.98 9.53 2.99
C PRO A 257 -6.87 10.33 2.30
N LYS A 258 -7.23 11.04 1.23
CA LYS A 258 -6.32 11.93 0.50
C LYS A 258 -5.65 12.98 1.41
N SER A 259 -6.26 13.33 2.53
CA SER A 259 -5.68 14.17 3.58
C SER A 259 -4.88 13.39 4.64
N LEU A 260 -4.34 12.21 4.30
CA LEU A 260 -3.58 11.32 5.18
C LEU A 260 -2.69 12.08 6.17
N ASP A 261 -2.86 11.82 7.46
CA ASP A 261 -2.02 12.41 8.50
C ASP A 261 -0.61 11.80 8.47
N THR A 262 0.23 12.38 7.61
CA THR A 262 1.62 11.95 7.45
C THR A 262 2.45 12.15 8.72
N LYS A 263 2.04 13.01 9.67
CA LYS A 263 2.75 13.21 10.94
C LYS A 263 2.45 12.05 11.89
N ALA A 264 1.20 11.61 11.96
CA ALA A 264 0.82 10.42 12.72
C ALA A 264 1.60 9.18 12.23
N VAL A 265 1.65 8.98 10.90
CA VAL A 265 2.46 7.90 10.30
C VAL A 265 3.95 8.04 10.65
N ALA A 266 4.52 9.24 10.51
CA ALA A 266 5.93 9.46 10.84
C ALA A 266 6.24 9.21 12.32
N SER A 267 5.31 9.54 13.22
CA SER A 267 5.42 9.27 14.66
C SER A 267 5.42 7.76 14.93
N LEU A 268 4.49 7.02 14.35
CA LEU A 268 4.41 5.55 14.52
C LEU A 268 5.66 4.85 13.99
N VAL A 269 6.17 5.28 12.82
CA VAL A 269 7.43 4.75 12.26
C VAL A 269 8.62 5.09 13.16
N ALA A 270 8.68 6.29 13.75
CA ALA A 270 9.72 6.64 14.71
C ALA A 270 9.69 5.72 15.93
N GLN A 271 8.51 5.52 16.53
CA GLN A 271 8.33 4.61 17.68
C GLN A 271 8.77 3.19 17.35
N GLN A 272 8.44 2.68 16.15
CA GLN A 272 8.90 1.37 15.71
C GLN A 272 10.43 1.29 15.63
N LEU A 273 11.09 2.32 15.10
CA LEU A 273 12.55 2.34 15.02
C LEU A 273 13.19 2.47 16.41
N ASP A 274 12.65 3.31 17.29
CA ASP A 274 13.09 3.45 18.68
C ASP A 274 12.94 2.14 19.47
N HIS A 275 11.85 1.40 19.24
CA HIS A 275 11.61 0.09 19.85
C HIS A 275 12.63 -0.96 19.38
N ILE A 276 13.08 -0.88 18.12
CA ILE A 276 14.15 -1.74 17.61
C ILE A 276 15.48 -1.38 18.27
N SER A 277 15.86 -0.10 18.27
CA SER A 277 17.15 0.36 18.81
C SER A 277 17.27 0.11 20.31
N SER A 278 16.23 0.38 21.10
CA SER A 278 16.23 0.15 22.55
C SER A 278 16.42 -1.32 22.96
N ARG A 279 16.02 -2.28 22.11
CA ARG A 279 16.29 -3.71 22.34
C ARG A 279 17.63 -4.18 21.80
N GLY A 280 18.21 -3.46 20.82
CA GLY A 280 19.56 -3.71 20.33
C GLY A 280 20.65 -3.45 21.39
N GLU A 281 20.35 -2.61 22.38
CA GLU A 281 21.25 -2.31 23.51
C GLU A 281 21.26 -3.38 24.62
N LEU A 282 20.36 -4.37 24.56
CA LEU A 282 20.17 -5.39 25.61
C LEU A 282 20.88 -6.73 25.34
N VAL A 283 21.97 -6.74 24.55
CA VAL A 283 22.73 -7.96 24.21
C VAL A 283 24.13 -7.94 24.82
#